data_AF-A0A925B087-F1
#
_entry.id   AF-A0A925B087-F1
#
_cell.length_a   1.000
_cell.length_b   1.000
_cell.length_c   1.000
_cell.angle_alpha   90.00
_cell.angle_beta   90.00
_cell.angle_gamma   90.00
#
_symmetry.space_group_name_H-M   'P 1'
#
loop_
_entity.id
_entity.type
_entity.pdbx_description
1 polymer ?
#
loop_
_entity_poly.entity_id
_entity_poly.type
_entity_poly.pdbx_seq_one_letter_code
_entity_poly.pdbx_strand_id
1 'polypeptide(L)'
;MDFNLKLETCLSQIKKWNVTKHDRQKVSELSREFEIAPIIAALLISRGFDAPETARQFLNPSFDQILDPYLLLGMKEAVERILLAVENNEKILVWGDYDVDGTTGTVV
;
A
#
# COMPACT_ATOMS: atom_id res chain seq x y z
N MET A 1 -50.52 -6.31 6.18
CA MET A 1 -49.27 -7.04 5.91
C MET A 1 -48.58 -6.29 4.78
N ASP A 2 -47.89 -5.21 5.14
CA ASP A 2 -47.42 -4.22 4.17
C ASP A 2 -46.11 -4.65 3.51
N PHE A 3 -46.23 -5.21 2.32
CA PHE A 3 -45.11 -5.55 1.43
C PHE A 3 -44.27 -4.31 1.01
N ASN A 4 -44.82 -3.10 1.16
CA ASN A 4 -44.17 -1.86 0.75
C ASN A 4 -43.03 -1.39 1.66
N LEU A 5 -42.99 -1.82 2.93
CA LEU A 5 -41.92 -1.39 3.84
C LEU A 5 -40.57 -2.10 3.59
N LYS A 6 -40.55 -3.22 2.85
CA LYS A 6 -39.32 -3.96 2.53
C LYS A 6 -38.61 -3.50 1.25
N LEU A 7 -39.31 -2.78 0.36
CA LEU A 7 -38.73 -2.30 -0.90
C LEU A 7 -37.87 -1.04 -0.71
N GLU A 8 -38.24 -0.16 0.23
CA GLU A 8 -37.47 1.07 0.48
C GLU A 8 -36.11 0.79 1.18
N THR A 9 -36.02 -0.26 2.00
CA THR A 9 -34.76 -0.59 2.69
C THR A 9 -33.70 -1.16 1.73
N CYS A 10 -34.11 -1.81 0.63
CA CYS A 10 -33.21 -2.46 -0.33
C CYS A 10 -32.60 -1.47 -1.34
N LEU A 11 -33.24 -0.32 -1.59
CA LEU A 11 -32.72 0.74 -2.46
C LEU A 11 -31.66 1.64 -1.79
N SER A 12 -31.47 1.51 -0.47
CA SER A 12 -30.48 2.31 0.28
C SER A 12 -29.02 1.89 0.09
N GLN A 13 -28.76 0.80 -0.65
CA GLN A 13 -27.40 0.26 -0.87
C GLN A 13 -26.97 0.20 -2.35
N ILE A 14 -27.43 1.15 -3.18
CA ILE A 14 -26.90 1.28 -4.53
C ILE A 14 -25.46 1.81 -4.44
N LYS A 15 -24.48 0.93 -4.69
CA LYS A 15 -23.06 1.32 -4.80
C LYS A 15 -22.91 2.35 -5.92
N LYS A 16 -22.48 3.56 -5.56
CA LYS A 16 -22.20 4.62 -6.54
C LYS A 16 -20.83 4.37 -7.16
N TRP A 17 -20.81 4.10 -8.46
CA TRP A 17 -19.58 4.08 -9.23
C TRP A 17 -19.10 5.52 -9.41
N ASN A 18 -17.91 5.81 -8.89
CA ASN A 18 -17.25 7.09 -9.11
C ASN A 18 -16.13 6.90 -10.14
N VAL A 19 -16.32 7.48 -11.32
CA VAL A 19 -15.30 7.47 -12.37
C VAL A 19 -14.58 8.81 -12.34
N THR A 20 -13.32 8.77 -11.91
CA THR A 20 -12.47 9.95 -11.87
C THR A 20 -12.18 10.42 -13.29
N LYS A 21 -12.38 11.73 -13.54
CA LYS A 21 -11.92 12.36 -14.77
C LYS A 21 -10.49 12.83 -14.56
N HIS A 22 -9.61 12.52 -15.50
CA HIS A 22 -8.21 12.92 -15.47
C HIS A 22 -7.95 14.04 -16.47
N ASP A 23 -6.97 14.88 -16.15
CA ASP A 23 -6.44 15.87 -17.07
C ASP A 23 -5.85 15.16 -18.29
N ARG A 24 -6.43 15.41 -19.47
CA ARG A 24 -6.01 14.79 -20.73
C ARG A 24 -4.58 15.17 -21.10
N GLN A 25 -4.14 16.37 -20.71
CA GLN A 25 -2.78 16.82 -20.98
C GLN A 25 -1.79 15.98 -20.18
N LYS A 26 -1.99 15.85 -18.85
CA LYS A 26 -1.15 15.00 -17.99
C LYS A 26 -1.14 13.54 -18.43
N VAL A 27 -2.30 13.00 -18.83
CA VAL A 27 -2.39 11.63 -19.38
C VAL A 27 -1.53 11.48 -20.63
N SER A 28 -1.59 12.45 -21.55
CA SER A 28 -0.80 12.45 -22.79
C SER A 28 0.71 12.57 -22.51
N GLU A 29 1.09 13.44 -21.58
CA GLU A 29 2.48 13.65 -21.16
C GLU A 29 3.08 12.36 -20.59
N LEU A 30 2.43 11.75 -19.59
CA LEU A 30 2.89 10.49 -18.98
C LEU A 30 2.86 9.32 -19.98
N SER A 31 1.83 9.24 -20.82
CA SER A 31 1.73 8.20 -21.86
C SER A 31 2.91 8.26 -22.82
N ARG A 32 3.30 9.46 -23.26
CA ARG A 32 4.46 9.66 -24.14
C ARG A 32 5.79 9.41 -23.42
N GLU A 33 5.94 9.88 -22.18
CA GLU A 33 7.19 9.76 -21.45
C GLU A 33 7.56 8.31 -21.13
N PHE A 34 6.57 7.51 -20.71
CA PHE A 34 6.78 6.11 -20.34
C PHE A 34 6.47 5.14 -21.48
N GLU A 35 6.08 5.62 -22.66
CA GLU A 35 5.64 4.82 -23.80
C GLU A 35 4.53 3.81 -23.43
N ILE A 36 3.62 4.22 -22.55
CA ILE A 36 2.52 3.40 -22.04
C ILE A 36 1.18 3.83 -22.65
N ALA A 37 0.21 2.92 -22.67
CA ALA A 37 -1.15 3.25 -23.12
C ALA A 37 -1.79 4.35 -22.25
N PRO A 38 -2.59 5.27 -22.82
CA PRO A 38 -3.25 6.35 -22.07
C PRO A 38 -4.07 5.89 -20.87
N ILE A 39 -4.64 4.68 -20.92
CA ILE A 39 -5.37 4.09 -19.80
C ILE A 39 -4.45 3.79 -18.60
N ILE A 40 -3.21 3.37 -18.83
CA ILE A 40 -2.23 3.11 -17.77
C ILE A 40 -1.76 4.45 -17.17
N ALA A 41 -1.52 5.46 -18.00
CA ALA A 41 -1.22 6.81 -17.53
C ALA A 41 -2.35 7.41 -16.67
N ALA A 42 -3.62 7.22 -17.07
CA ALA A 42 -4.77 7.62 -16.27
C ALA A 42 -4.85 6.88 -14.92
N LEU A 43 -4.47 5.60 -14.87
CA LEU A 43 -4.41 4.82 -13.63
C LEU A 43 -3.29 5.27 -12.69
N LEU A 44 -2.13 5.68 -13.22
CA LEU A 44 -1.05 6.27 -12.43
C LEU A 44 -1.50 7.58 -11.77
N ILE A 45 -2.14 8.46 -12.54
CA ILE A 45 -2.73 9.71 -12.01
C ILE A 45 -3.79 9.40 -10.95
N SER A 46 -4.63 8.38 -11.17
CA SER A 46 -5.65 7.95 -10.19
C SER A 46 -5.05 7.52 -8.84
N ARG A 47 -3.81 7.02 -8.86
CA ARG A 47 -3.06 6.56 -7.68
C ARG A 47 -2.20 7.65 -7.05
N GLY A 48 -2.26 8.89 -7.57
CA GLY A 48 -1.47 10.02 -7.06
C GLY A 48 -0.10 10.21 -7.72
N PHE A 49 0.20 9.45 -8.78
CA PHE A 49 1.45 9.57 -9.56
C PHE A 49 1.20 10.43 -10.80
N ASP A 50 0.92 11.71 -10.59
CA ASP A 50 0.60 12.65 -11.66
C ASP A 50 1.81 13.42 -12.21
N ALA A 51 2.99 13.19 -11.62
CA ALA A 51 4.26 13.74 -12.05
C ALA A 51 5.18 12.64 -12.61
N PRO A 52 5.95 12.93 -13.67
CA PRO A 52 6.99 12.06 -14.21
C PRO A 52 7.89 11.38 -13.17
N GLU A 53 8.45 12.17 -12.25
CA GLU A 53 9.40 11.68 -11.26
C GLU A 53 8.75 10.68 -10.28
N THR A 54 7.57 11.01 -9.76
CA THR A 54 6.87 10.15 -8.80
C THR A 54 6.36 8.87 -9.49
N ALA A 55 5.94 8.96 -10.75
CA ALA A 55 5.57 7.79 -11.55
C ALA A 55 6.78 6.88 -11.82
N ARG A 56 7.96 7.45 -12.10
CA ARG A 56 9.20 6.70 -12.34
C ARG A 56 9.64 5.93 -11.10
N GLN A 57 9.62 6.59 -9.94
CA GLN A 57 9.96 5.97 -8.65
C GLN A 57 9.00 4.83 -8.29
N PHE A 58 7.70 5.01 -8.54
CA PHE A 58 6.71 3.97 -8.30
C PHE A 58 6.87 2.76 -9.22
N LEU A 59 7.12 2.99 -10.51
CA LEU A 59 7.26 1.91 -11.50
C LEU A 59 8.59 1.16 -11.37
N ASN A 60 9.64 1.83 -10.89
CA ASN A 60 10.98 1.28 -10.72
C ASN A 60 11.49 1.56 -9.30
N PRO A 61 10.94 0.88 -8.29
CA PRO A 61 11.39 1.08 -6.92
C PRO A 61 12.84 0.58 -6.74
N SER A 62 13.59 1.23 -5.86
CA SER A 62 14.95 0.83 -5.51
C SER A 62 15.12 0.67 -4.00
N PHE A 63 16.11 -0.12 -3.57
CA PHE A 63 16.41 -0.30 -2.15
C PHE A 63 16.79 1.02 -1.45
N ASP A 64 17.35 1.98 -2.18
CA ASP A 64 17.70 3.31 -1.65
C ASP A 64 16.46 4.14 -1.24
N GLN A 65 15.26 3.74 -1.68
CA GLN A 65 14.00 4.37 -1.30
C GLN A 65 13.42 3.79 -0.01
N ILE A 66 14.00 2.72 0.54
CA ILE A 66 13.57 2.15 1.82
C ILE A 66 13.94 3.13 2.94
N LEU A 67 12.96 3.46 3.77
CA LEU A 67 13.16 4.31 4.93
C LEU A 67 14.06 3.63 5.97
N ASP A 68 14.83 4.43 6.69
CA ASP A 68 15.62 3.95 7.83
C ASP A 68 14.69 3.21 8.83
N PRO A 69 14.91 1.91 9.08
CA PRO A 69 14.09 1.15 10.03
C PRO A 69 14.06 1.75 11.43
N TYR A 70 15.08 2.51 11.85
CA TYR A 70 15.11 3.18 13.14
C TYR A 70 14.10 4.32 13.28
N LEU A 71 13.39 4.69 12.20
CA LEU A 71 12.24 5.58 12.25
C LEU A 71 10.99 4.89 12.81
N LEU A 72 10.96 3.56 12.85
CA LEU A 72 9.88 2.81 13.49
C LEU A 72 9.95 3.00 15.02
N LEU A 73 8.80 3.32 15.61
CA LEU A 73 8.68 3.53 17.05
C LEU A 73 9.17 2.29 17.81
N GLY A 74 10.12 2.49 18.74
CA GLY A 74 10.67 1.42 19.58
C GLY A 74 11.73 0.55 18.90
N MET A 75 12.14 0.85 17.67
CA MET A 75 13.09 0.00 16.94
C MET A 75 14.46 -0.06 17.62
N LYS A 76 14.97 1.05 18.16
CA LYS A 76 16.27 1.07 18.84
C LYS A 76 16.26 0.17 20.07
N GLU A 77 15.24 0.33 20.90
CA GLU A 77 15.02 -0.43 22.12
C GLU A 77 14.82 -1.93 21.83
N ALA A 78 14.11 -2.27 20.76
CA ALA A 78 13.91 -3.66 20.33
C ALA A 78 15.22 -4.33 19.91
N VAL A 79 16.03 -3.64 19.08
CA VAL A 79 17.34 -4.13 18.63
C VAL A 79 18.27 -4.34 19.83
N GLU A 80 18.37 -3.35 20.72
CA GLU A 80 19.20 -3.45 21.94
C GLU A 80 18.77 -4.63 22.82
N ARG A 81 17.45 -4.82 23.02
CA ARG A 81 16.92 -5.92 23.83
C ARG A 81 17.21 -7.30 23.24
N ILE A 82 17.10 -7.45 21.92
CA ILE A 82 17.37 -8.71 21.23
C ILE A 82 18.86 -9.03 21.26
N LEU A 83 19.74 -8.05 20.99
CA LEU A 83 21.19 -8.25 21.06
C LEU A 83 21.63 -8.68 22.45
N LEU A 84 21.09 -8.04 23.51
CA LEU A 84 21.36 -8.44 24.89
C LEU A 84 20.91 -9.88 25.21
N ALA A 85 19.74 -10.31 24.71
CA ALA A 85 19.27 -11.68 24.87
C ALA A 85 20.23 -12.69 24.22
N VAL A 86 20.73 -12.36 23.03
CA VAL A 86 21.69 -13.20 22.29
C VAL A 86 23.02 -13.29 23.06
N GLU A 87 23.56 -12.16 23.53
CA GLU A 87 24.79 -12.12 24.32
C GLU A 87 24.70 -12.92 25.61
N ASN A 88 23.55 -12.90 26.27
CA ASN A 88 23.28 -13.63 27.51
C ASN A 88 22.82 -15.09 27.29
N ASN A 89 22.71 -15.53 26.03
CA ASN A 89 22.19 -16.84 25.65
C ASN A 89 20.79 -17.13 26.26
N GLU A 90 19.93 -16.11 26.27
CA GLU A 90 18.54 -16.21 26.70
C GLU A 90 17.70 -16.98 25.67
N LYS A 91 16.64 -17.66 26.14
CA LYS A 91 15.67 -18.26 25.22
C LYS A 91 14.82 -17.17 24.58
N ILE A 92 14.79 -17.15 23.24
CA ILE A 92 13.96 -16.24 22.46
C ILE A 92 12.79 -17.03 21.87
N LEU A 93 11.57 -16.56 22.11
CA LEU A 93 10.36 -17.06 21.47
C LEU A 93 9.94 -16.06 20.39
N VAL A 94 9.84 -16.51 19.14
CA VAL A 94 9.24 -15.75 18.05
C VAL A 94 7.78 -16.16 17.94
N TRP A 95 6.87 -15.21 18.13
CA TRP A 95 5.43 -15.44 18.11
C TRP A 95 4.78 -14.59 17.01
N GLY A 96 4.41 -15.23 15.90
CA GLY A 96 3.76 -14.57 14.75
C GLY A 96 2.24 -14.64 14.77
N ASP A 97 1.62 -13.88 13.87
CA ASP A 97 0.21 -14.03 13.50
C ASP A 97 0.03 -15.10 12.41
N TYR A 98 -1.20 -15.54 12.20
CA TYR A 98 -1.58 -16.67 11.35
C TYR A 98 -1.74 -16.30 9.87
N ASP A 99 -1.62 -15.03 9.49
CA ASP A 99 -1.62 -14.60 8.10
C ASP A 99 -0.27 -14.84 7.40
N VAL A 100 -0.25 -14.60 6.09
CA VAL A 100 0.92 -14.92 5.25
C VAL A 100 2.11 -14.04 5.63
N ASP A 101 1.89 -12.77 5.95
CA ASP A 101 2.92 -11.85 6.41
C ASP A 101 3.42 -12.19 7.83
N GLY A 102 2.55 -12.57 8.77
CA GLY A 102 2.95 -12.99 10.11
C GLY A 102 3.75 -14.30 10.11
N THR A 103 3.32 -15.28 9.31
CA THR A 103 4.03 -16.56 9.18
C THR A 103 5.37 -16.40 8.47
N THR A 104 5.45 -15.62 7.39
CA THR A 104 6.73 -15.36 6.70
C THR A 104 7.67 -14.54 7.57
N GLY A 105 7.18 -13.53 8.28
CA GLY A 105 7.98 -12.71 9.21
C GLY A 105 8.52 -13.49 10.41
N THR A 106 7.85 -14.56 10.84
CA THR A 106 8.34 -15.43 11.94
C THR A 106 9.51 -16.31 11.53
N VAL A 107 9.63 -16.62 10.23
CA VAL A 107 10.67 -17.51 9.69
C VAL A 107 11.97 -16.76 9.38
N VAL A 108 11.88 -15.47 9.08
CA VAL A 108 13.02 -14.58 8.77
C VAL A 108 13.73 -14.16 10.05
#